data_AF-A0A833JD54-F1
#
_entry.id   AF-A0A833JD54-F1
#
_cell.length_a   1.000
_cell.length_b   1.000
_cell.length_c   1.000
_cell.angle_alpha   90.00
_cell.angle_beta   90.00
_cell.angle_gamma   90.00
#
_symmetry.space_group_name_H-M   'P 1'
#
loop_
_entity.id
_entity.type
_entity.pdbx_description
1 polymer ?
#
loop_
_entity_poly.entity_id
_entity_poly.type
_entity_poly.pdbx_seq_one_letter_code
_entity_poly.pdbx_strand_id
1 'polypeptide(L)'
;MADENIQKNINNQQPTNQIKEMGLEEIIHLANKIGLEYVEKRKEAERYELMRTSIRAKIMNRIEAAQEKMPEARLKRLAEADEEYIGLLEKIANYRAETEKLRIRYESYKSLFDARRTMISYKKIELKTL
;
A
#
# COMPACT_ATOMS: atom_id res chain seq x y z
N MET A 1 42.93 -27.15 -31.55
CA MET A 1 41.46 -27.21 -31.36
C MET A 1 41.24 -27.18 -29.87
N ALA A 2 40.51 -26.19 -29.39
CA ALA A 2 40.42 -25.85 -27.97
C ALA A 2 39.34 -26.70 -27.30
N ASP A 3 39.70 -27.35 -26.20
CA ASP A 3 38.78 -28.04 -25.31
C ASP A 3 37.97 -27.00 -24.51
N GLU A 4 36.71 -26.78 -24.91
CA GLU A 4 35.76 -25.97 -24.16
C GLU A 4 35.20 -26.78 -22.98
N ASN A 5 35.80 -26.54 -21.81
CA ASN A 5 35.25 -26.93 -20.51
C ASN A 5 33.96 -26.13 -20.23
N ILE A 6 32.81 -26.69 -20.60
CA ILE A 6 31.50 -26.18 -20.19
C ILE A 6 31.29 -26.55 -18.71
N GLN A 7 31.71 -25.64 -17.82
CA GLN A 7 31.36 -25.68 -16.41
C GLN A 7 29.84 -25.51 -16.26
N LYS A 8 29.14 -26.62 -16.05
CA LYS A 8 27.74 -26.64 -15.64
C LYS A 8 27.61 -25.99 -14.26
N ASN A 9 27.16 -24.75 -14.26
CA ASN A 9 26.81 -23.99 -13.08
C ASN A 9 25.47 -24.54 -12.53
N ILE A 10 25.53 -25.54 -11.64
CA ILE A 10 24.36 -26.06 -10.93
C ILE A 10 24.47 -25.64 -9.46
N ASN A 11 24.36 -24.33 -9.21
CA ASN A 11 24.05 -23.84 -7.86
C ASN A 11 22.55 -24.02 -7.61
N ASN A 12 22.15 -25.25 -7.32
CA ASN A 12 20.82 -25.60 -6.79
C ASN A 12 20.76 -25.35 -5.27
N GLN A 13 21.20 -24.16 -4.82
CA GLN A 13 20.95 -23.71 -3.46
C GLN A 13 19.60 -23.00 -3.43
N GLN A 14 18.51 -23.79 -3.51
CA GLN A 14 17.24 -23.32 -3.00
C GLN A 14 17.43 -23.06 -1.50
N PRO A 15 17.19 -21.84 -0.99
CA PRO A 15 17.27 -21.62 0.44
C PRO A 15 16.21 -22.49 1.11
N THR A 16 16.65 -23.50 1.88
CA THR A 16 15.83 -24.33 2.75
C THR A 16 15.38 -23.54 3.98
N ASN A 17 14.95 -22.30 3.80
CA ASN A 17 14.15 -21.62 4.79
C ASN A 17 12.79 -22.31 4.74
N GLN A 18 12.62 -23.34 5.56
CA GLN A 18 11.29 -23.88 5.86
C GLN A 18 10.47 -22.70 6.36
N ILE A 19 9.64 -22.14 5.49
CA ILE A 19 8.71 -21.08 5.84
C ILE A 19 7.77 -21.71 6.85
N LYS A 20 7.95 -21.36 8.13
CA LYS A 20 7.08 -21.84 9.20
C LYS A 20 5.64 -21.53 8.79
N GLU A 21 4.85 -22.59 8.65
CA GLU A 21 3.47 -22.45 8.25
C GLU A 21 2.69 -21.72 9.35
N MET A 22 2.06 -20.60 9.02
CA MET A 22 1.24 -19.85 9.98
C MET A 22 -0.04 -20.60 10.31
N GLY A 23 -0.41 -20.60 11.60
CA GLY A 23 -1.68 -21.13 12.08
C GLY A 23 -2.86 -20.22 11.71
N LEU A 24 -4.09 -20.77 11.73
CA LEU A 24 -5.30 -19.98 11.42
C LEU A 24 -5.48 -18.78 12.35
N GLU A 25 -5.18 -18.96 13.64
CA GLU A 25 -5.31 -17.91 14.65
C GLU A 25 -4.28 -16.79 14.43
N GLU A 26 -3.03 -17.13 14.11
CA GLU A 26 -1.99 -16.17 13.75
C GLU A 26 -2.38 -15.35 12.51
N ILE A 27 -2.95 -16.01 11.49
CA ILE A 27 -3.43 -15.34 10.27
C ILE A 27 -4.57 -14.37 10.60
N ILE A 28 -5.53 -14.75 11.44
CA ILE A 28 -6.63 -13.88 11.86
C ILE A 28 -6.10 -12.66 12.62
N HIS A 29 -5.18 -12.86 13.56
CA HIS A 29 -4.59 -11.75 14.32
C HIS A 29 -3.88 -10.75 13.41
N LEU A 30 -3.08 -11.24 12.45
CA LEU A 30 -2.39 -10.38 11.48
C LEU A 30 -3.36 -9.67 10.54
N ALA A 31 -4.37 -10.39 10.02
CA ALA A 31 -5.40 -9.81 9.15
C ALA A 31 -6.17 -8.69 9.87
N ASN A 32 -6.58 -8.91 11.12
CA ASN A 32 -7.31 -7.90 11.89
C ASN A 32 -6.45 -6.67 12.17
N LYS A 33 -5.20 -6.87 12.60
CA LYS A 33 -4.27 -5.76 12.85
C LYS A 33 -4.09 -4.90 11.60
N ILE A 34 -3.77 -5.53 10.46
CA ILE A 34 -3.54 -4.82 9.20
C ILE A 34 -4.84 -4.21 8.66
N GLY A 35 -5.98 -4.87 8.86
CA GLY A 35 -7.29 -4.36 8.48
C GLY A 35 -7.64 -3.06 9.22
N LEU A 36 -7.34 -2.96 10.52
CA LEU A 36 -7.52 -1.73 11.29
C LEU A 36 -6.58 -0.62 10.80
N GLU A 37 -5.29 -0.92 10.65
CA GLU A 37 -4.30 0.04 10.12
C GLU A 37 -4.71 0.55 8.72
N TYR A 38 -5.20 -0.32 7.85
CA TYR A 38 -5.73 0.03 6.53
C TYR A 38 -6.88 1.04 6.61
N VAL A 39 -7.86 0.78 7.48
CA VAL A 39 -9.03 1.66 7.64
C VAL A 39 -8.62 3.04 8.17
N GLU A 40 -7.71 3.09 9.14
CA GLU A 40 -7.19 4.35 9.68
C GLU A 40 -6.45 5.15 8.61
N LYS A 41 -5.51 4.52 7.89
CA LYS A 41 -4.75 5.18 6.82
C LYS A 41 -5.63 5.65 5.68
N ARG A 42 -6.68 4.89 5.33
CA ARG A 42 -7.66 5.30 4.33
C ARG A 42 -8.42 6.57 4.74
N LYS A 43 -8.84 6.65 6.02
CA LYS A 43 -9.49 7.85 6.56
C LYS A 43 -8.58 9.07 6.51
N GLU A 44 -7.30 8.90 6.83
CA GLU A 44 -6.31 9.98 6.74
C GLU A 44 -6.11 10.45 5.30
N ALA A 45 -5.97 9.52 4.34
CA ALA A 45 -5.86 9.84 2.92
C ALA A 45 -7.07 10.65 2.43
N GLU A 46 -8.28 10.22 2.78
CA GLU A 46 -9.53 10.90 2.42
C GLU A 46 -9.63 12.29 3.04
N ARG A 47 -9.23 12.45 4.30
CA ARG A 47 -9.19 13.75 4.98
C ARG A 47 -8.30 14.74 4.23
N TYR A 48 -7.10 14.34 3.81
CA TYR A 48 -6.20 15.23 3.07
C TYR A 48 -6.76 15.61 1.69
N GLU A 49 -7.42 14.67 1.00
CA GLU A 49 -8.08 14.96 -0.28
C GLU A 49 -9.17 16.02 -0.13
N LEU A 50 -9.99 15.92 0.93
CA LEU A 50 -11.04 16.91 1.22
C LEU A 50 -10.46 18.30 1.51
N MET A 51 -9.27 18.37 2.10
CA MET A 51 -8.57 19.63 2.39
C MET A 51 -7.91 20.26 1.14
N ARG A 52 -7.82 19.55 0.02
CA ARG A 52 -7.12 20.02 -1.19
C ARG A 52 -7.67 21.34 -1.72
N THR A 53 -8.99 21.45 -1.83
CA THR A 53 -9.63 22.66 -2.36
C THR A 53 -9.51 23.83 -1.39
N SER A 54 -9.69 23.58 -0.08
CA SER A 54 -9.64 24.63 0.94
C SER A 54 -8.23 25.19 1.13
N ILE A 55 -7.20 24.33 1.10
CA ILE A 55 -5.80 24.76 1.15
C ILE A 55 -5.46 25.58 -0.10
N ARG A 56 -5.83 25.12 -1.30
CA ARG A 56 -5.59 25.91 -2.52
C ARG A 56 -6.24 27.28 -2.44
N ALA A 57 -7.50 27.36 -1.99
CA ALA A 57 -8.21 28.63 -1.84
C ALA A 57 -7.53 29.56 -0.81
N LYS A 58 -7.08 29.02 0.32
CA LYS A 58 -6.33 29.78 1.33
C LYS A 58 -5.03 30.37 0.75
N ILE A 59 -4.30 29.59 -0.06
CA ILE A 59 -3.09 30.04 -0.74
C ILE A 59 -3.40 31.13 -1.76
N MET A 60 -4.46 30.95 -2.55
CA MET A 60 -4.93 31.98 -3.50
C MET A 60 -5.24 33.30 -2.78
N ASN A 61 -6.00 33.26 -1.67
CA ASN A 61 -6.31 34.45 -0.89
C ASN A 61 -5.06 35.14 -0.32
N ARG A 62 -4.07 34.34 0.12
CA ARG A 62 -2.78 34.86 0.61
C ARG A 62 -2.00 35.58 -0.49
N ILE A 63 -1.95 35.01 -1.69
CA ILE A 63 -1.26 35.62 -2.85
C ILE A 63 -1.96 36.90 -3.28
N GLU A 64 -3.29 36.87 -3.35
CA GLU A 64 -4.11 38.03 -3.75
C GLU A 64 -4.01 39.20 -2.76
N ALA A 65 -3.85 38.91 -1.47
CA ALA A 65 -3.62 39.95 -0.46
C ALA A 65 -2.22 40.59 -0.52
N ALA A 66 -1.23 39.89 -1.09
CA ALA A 66 0.17 40.32 -1.10
C ALA A 66 0.61 41.01 -2.41
N GLN A 67 -0.17 40.89 -3.48
CA GLN A 67 0.18 41.40 -4.82
C GLN A 67 -0.95 42.23 -5.41
N GLU A 68 -0.61 43.03 -6.43
CA GLU A 68 -1.63 43.71 -7.25
C GLU A 68 -2.55 42.71 -7.94
N LYS A 69 -3.75 43.19 -8.26
CA LYS A 69 -4.83 42.42 -8.86
C LYS A 69 -4.33 41.64 -10.08
N MET A 70 -4.43 40.31 -10.03
CA MET A 70 -3.96 39.42 -11.09
C MET A 70 -5.10 38.59 -11.70
N PRO A 71 -4.95 38.11 -12.95
CA PRO A 71 -5.92 37.21 -13.54
C PRO A 71 -6.04 35.90 -12.76
N GLU A 72 -7.26 35.37 -12.61
CA GLU A 72 -7.55 34.14 -11.87
C GLU A 72 -6.71 32.93 -12.35
N ALA A 73 -6.48 32.83 -13.67
CA ALA A 73 -5.65 31.77 -14.25
C ALA A 73 -4.18 31.83 -13.83
N ARG A 74 -3.65 33.02 -13.53
CA ARG A 74 -2.29 33.18 -12.98
C ARG A 74 -2.28 32.84 -11.49
N LEU A 75 -3.30 33.28 -10.75
CA LEU A 75 -3.47 33.01 -9.33
C LEU A 75 -3.54 31.51 -9.03
N LYS A 76 -4.34 30.77 -9.81
CA LYS A 76 -4.46 29.30 -9.69
C LYS A 76 -3.10 28.60 -9.91
N ARG A 77 -2.37 28.98 -10.96
CA ARG A 77 -1.05 28.40 -11.26
C ARG A 77 -0.03 28.67 -10.16
N LEU A 78 -0.02 29.89 -9.61
CA LEU A 78 0.86 30.22 -8.48
C LEU A 78 0.48 29.45 -7.22
N ALA A 79 -0.81 29.32 -6.91
CA ALA A 79 -1.26 28.55 -5.77
C ALA A 79 -0.97 27.05 -5.91
N GLU A 80 -1.00 26.50 -7.12
CA GLU A 80 -0.64 25.10 -7.39
C GLU A 80 0.87 24.85 -7.37
N ALA A 81 1.69 25.90 -7.54
CA ALA A 81 3.14 25.85 -7.44
C ALA A 81 3.67 26.21 -6.03
N ASP A 82 2.80 26.55 -5.09
CA ASP A 82 3.16 26.87 -3.71
C ASP A 82 3.60 25.61 -2.95
N GLU A 83 4.66 25.73 -2.15
CA GLU A 83 5.23 24.61 -1.39
C GLU A 83 4.22 23.97 -0.43
N GLU A 84 3.29 24.74 0.15
CA GLU A 84 2.23 24.22 1.03
C GLU A 84 1.28 23.31 0.24
N TYR A 85 0.98 23.65 -1.01
CA TYR A 85 0.13 22.85 -1.88
C TYR A 85 0.85 21.61 -2.40
N ILE A 86 2.10 21.75 -2.84
CA ILE A 86 2.93 20.63 -3.31
C ILE A 86 3.10 19.60 -2.17
N GLY A 87 3.47 20.05 -0.97
CA GLY A 87 3.63 19.17 0.19
C GLY A 87 2.32 18.48 0.61
N LEU A 88 1.16 19.10 0.37
CA LEU A 88 -0.13 18.43 0.54
C LEU A 88 -0.32 17.31 -0.50
N LEU A 89 -0.02 17.56 -1.77
CA LEU A 89 -0.14 16.55 -2.83
C LEU A 89 0.78 15.36 -2.59
N GLU A 90 2.01 15.60 -2.13
CA GLU A 90 2.95 14.55 -1.75
C GLU A 90 2.41 13.70 -0.59
N LYS A 91 1.84 14.33 0.44
CA LYS A 91 1.16 13.60 1.52
C LYS A 91 0.03 12.73 0.96
N ILE A 92 -0.86 13.29 0.16
CA ILE A 92 -1.97 12.53 -0.46
C ILE A 92 -1.43 11.32 -1.22
N ALA A 93 -0.41 11.50 -2.06
CA ALA A 93 0.20 10.41 -2.82
C ALA A 93 0.79 9.32 -1.91
N ASN A 94 1.54 9.72 -0.88
CA ASN A 94 2.14 8.80 0.09
C ASN A 94 1.09 8.01 0.86
N TYR A 95 0.06 8.69 1.37
CA TYR A 95 -1.03 8.04 2.11
C TYR A 95 -1.84 7.07 1.24
N ARG A 96 -2.08 7.40 -0.04
CA ARG A 96 -2.71 6.47 -0.99
C ARG A 96 -1.84 5.23 -1.23
N ALA A 97 -0.54 5.43 -1.43
CA ALA A 97 0.39 4.32 -1.64
C ALA A 97 0.49 3.41 -0.41
N GLU A 98 0.55 3.97 0.80
CA GLU A 98 0.53 3.20 2.05
C GLU A 98 -0.77 2.44 2.25
N THR A 99 -1.90 3.09 1.98
CA THR A 99 -3.23 2.48 2.05
C THR A 99 -3.33 1.27 1.12
N GLU A 100 -2.83 1.39 -0.11
CA GLU A 100 -2.83 0.30 -1.08
C GLU A 100 -1.93 -0.87 -0.64
N LYS A 101 -0.74 -0.57 -0.10
CA LYS A 101 0.15 -1.60 0.48
C LYS A 101 -0.51 -2.35 1.63
N LEU A 102 -1.32 -1.69 2.45
CA LEU A 102 -2.06 -2.32 3.54
C LEU A 102 -3.24 -3.14 3.00
N ARG A 103 -3.97 -2.63 2.00
CA ARG A 103 -5.05 -3.35 1.31
C ARG A 103 -4.57 -4.69 0.74
N ILE A 104 -3.48 -4.65 -0.03
CA ILE A 104 -2.89 -5.86 -0.64
C ILE A 104 -2.50 -6.87 0.44
N ARG A 105 -1.86 -6.41 1.52
CA ARG A 105 -1.47 -7.28 2.64
C ARG A 105 -2.70 -7.91 3.32
N TYR A 106 -3.71 -7.11 3.63
CA TYR A 106 -4.95 -7.58 4.22
C TYR A 106 -5.64 -8.65 3.35
N GLU A 107 -5.78 -8.38 2.05
CA GLU A 107 -6.37 -9.34 1.10
C GLU A 107 -5.54 -10.62 1.01
N SER A 108 -4.22 -10.51 1.01
CA SER A 108 -3.32 -11.67 1.00
C SER A 108 -3.50 -12.55 2.23
N TYR A 109 -3.64 -11.97 3.44
CA TYR A 109 -3.92 -12.75 4.65
C TYR A 109 -5.29 -13.41 4.62
N LYS A 110 -6.31 -12.71 4.08
CA LYS A 110 -7.64 -13.30 3.90
C LYS A 110 -7.59 -14.51 2.95
N SER A 111 -6.92 -14.39 1.80
CA SER A 111 -6.72 -15.50 0.88
C SER A 111 -5.94 -16.66 1.51
N LEU A 112 -4.90 -16.36 2.30
CA LEU A 112 -4.13 -17.37 3.00
C LEU A 112 -4.97 -18.12 4.04
N PHE A 113 -5.83 -17.41 4.78
CA PHE A 113 -6.77 -18.00 5.73
C PHE A 113 -7.71 -18.99 5.03
N ASP A 114 -8.35 -18.57 3.94
CA ASP A 114 -9.28 -19.42 3.18
C ASP A 114 -8.60 -20.66 2.61
N ALA A 115 -7.37 -20.51 2.08
CA ALA A 115 -6.57 -21.63 1.58
C ALA A 115 -6.22 -22.63 2.70
N ARG A 116 -5.78 -22.12 3.87
CA ARG A 116 -5.45 -22.95 5.04
C ARG A 116 -6.66 -23.68 5.58
N ARG A 117 -7.80 -22.98 5.71
CA ARG A 117 -9.07 -23.59 6.15
C ARG A 117 -9.48 -24.71 5.20
N THR A 118 -9.38 -24.47 3.90
CA THR A 118 -9.72 -25.46 2.87
C THR A 118 -8.81 -26.69 2.95
N MET A 119 -7.50 -26.50 3.09
CA MET A 119 -6.55 -27.60 3.27
C MET A 119 -6.86 -28.43 4.53
N ILE A 120 -7.17 -27.79 5.65
CA ILE A 120 -7.53 -28.49 6.90
C ILE A 120 -8.80 -29.32 6.71
N SER A 121 -9.83 -28.75 6.07
CA SER A 121 -11.06 -29.47 5.77
C SER A 121 -10.83 -30.67 4.85
N TYR A 122 -10.01 -30.51 3.81
CA TYR A 122 -9.66 -31.60 2.90
C TYR A 122 -8.95 -32.75 3.64
N LYS A 123 -7.91 -32.44 4.42
CA LYS A 123 -7.21 -33.44 5.26
C LYS A 123 -8.15 -34.17 6.23
N LYS A 124 -9.12 -33.45 6.81
CA LYS A 124 -10.14 -34.06 7.68
C LYS A 124 -11.06 -35.03 6.94
N ILE A 125 -11.36 -34.77 5.67
CA ILE A 125 -12.18 -35.68 4.85
C ILE A 125 -11.36 -36.91 4.49
N GLU A 126 -10.14 -36.75 3.98
CA GLU A 126 -9.26 -37.88 3.65
C GLU A 126 -9.10 -38.85 4.84
N LEU A 127 -8.84 -38.32 6.04
CA LEU A 127 -8.69 -39.12 7.27
C LEU A 127 -9.98 -39.82 7.74
N LYS A 128 -11.16 -39.37 7.29
CA LYS A 128 -12.44 -40.05 7.58
C LYS A 128 -12.82 -41.09 6.53
N THR A 129 -12.19 -41.03 5.37
CA THR A 129 -12.48 -41.90 4.22
C THR A 129 -11.48 -43.07 4.12
N LEU A 130 -10.37 -42.99 4.87
CA LEU A 130 -9.43 -44.07 5.20
C LEU A 130 -9.80 -44.73 6.53
#